data_AF-A0AA97G4C6-F1
#
_entry.id   AF-A0AA97G4C6-F1
#
_cell.length_a   1.000
_cell.length_b   1.000
_cell.length_c   1.000
_cell.angle_alpha   90.00
_cell.angle_beta   90.00
_cell.angle_gamma   90.00
#
_symmetry.space_group_name_H-M   'P 1'
#
loop_
_entity.id
_entity.type
_entity.pdbx_description
1 polymer ?
#
loop_
_entity_poly.entity_id
_entity_poly.type
_entity_poly.pdbx_seq_one_letter_code
_entity_poly.pdbx_strand_id
1 'polypeptide(L)'
;MKIDKLCLTHFRCFEKAEFELGERMTLIIGDNAKGKTTILDALSVAMGGFLLGVPNSYVGETKKAFDRNLHAGDVQRYFLRNREKITTEFRENCSVEAYRTVAKHTSLHWRRLLKKAEGHTNNDHCRKLKD
;
A
#
# COMPACT_ATOMS: atom_id res chain seq x y z
N MET A 1 -3.82 -15.15 -6.76
CA MET A 1 -4.36 -13.77 -6.65
C MET A 1 -3.69 -12.92 -7.73
N LYS A 2 -4.43 -12.01 -8.40
CA LYS A 2 -3.90 -11.06 -9.40
C LYS A 2 -4.27 -9.62 -8.97
N ILE A 3 -3.38 -8.67 -9.21
CA ILE A 3 -3.60 -7.23 -9.03
C ILE A 3 -3.51 -6.60 -10.42
N ASP A 4 -4.49 -5.78 -10.79
CA ASP A 4 -4.51 -5.09 -12.08
C ASP A 4 -3.98 -3.66 -11.97
N LYS A 5 -4.18 -3.01 -10.82
CA LYS A 5 -3.72 -1.65 -10.56
C LYS A 5 -3.22 -1.50 -9.12
N LEU A 6 -2.14 -0.76 -8.94
CA LEU A 6 -1.57 -0.35 -7.66
C LEU A 6 -1.56 1.19 -7.58
N CYS A 7 -2.12 1.76 -6.52
CA CYS A 7 -2.06 3.20 -6.25
C CYS A 7 -1.36 3.46 -4.91
N LEU A 8 -0.44 4.43 -4.90
CA LEU A 8 0.36 4.81 -3.74
C LEU A 8 0.12 6.28 -3.41
N THR A 9 -0.03 6.59 -2.12
CA THR A 9 -0.04 7.97 -1.60
C THR A 9 0.91 8.10 -0.42
N HIS A 10 1.80 9.07 -0.47
CA HIS A 10 2.82 9.35 0.55
C HIS A 10 3.62 8.11 0.99
N PHE A 11 3.92 7.20 0.05
CA PHE A 11 4.60 5.95 0.30
C PHE A 11 6.05 6.03 -0.20
N ARG A 12 6.98 6.16 0.74
CA ARG A 12 8.43 6.32 0.55
C ARG A 12 8.74 7.46 -0.44
N CYS A 13 9.23 7.13 -1.63
CA CYS A 13 9.59 8.11 -2.65
C CYS A 13 8.38 8.63 -3.45
N PHE A 14 7.20 8.03 -3.31
CA PHE A 14 6.01 8.42 -4.07
C PHE A 14 5.08 9.31 -3.24
N GLU A 15 4.92 10.57 -3.67
CA GLU A 15 3.86 11.42 -3.14
C GLU A 15 2.49 10.90 -3.61
N LYS A 16 2.37 10.68 -4.92
CA LYS A 16 1.28 9.94 -5.57
C LYS A 16 1.84 9.15 -6.75
N ALA A 17 1.42 7.91 -6.91
CA ALA A 17 1.77 7.10 -8.07
C ALA A 17 0.69 6.07 -8.37
N GLU A 18 0.51 5.77 -9.66
CA GLU A 18 -0.38 4.72 -10.14
C GLU A 18 0.37 3.82 -11.12
N PHE A 19 0.17 2.51 -10.98
CA PHE A 19 0.79 1.50 -11.84
C PHE A 19 -0.28 0.53 -12.33
N GLU A 20 -0.39 0.39 -13.64
CA GLU A 20 -1.13 -0.70 -14.26
C GLU A 20 -0.22 -1.92 -14.38
N LEU A 21 -0.71 -3.08 -13.96
CA LEU A 21 0.04 -4.32 -13.99
C LEU A 21 -0.47 -5.19 -15.12
N GLY A 22 0.45 -5.57 -16.01
CA GLY A 22 0.17 -6.40 -17.16
C GLY A 22 -0.38 -7.77 -16.76
N GLU A 23 -1.25 -8.32 -17.60
CA GLU A 23 -1.95 -9.57 -17.31
C GLU A 23 -1.02 -10.77 -17.09
N ARG A 24 0.07 -10.82 -17.85
CA ARG A 24 1.06 -11.92 -17.79
C ARG A 24 2.37 -11.50 -17.14
N MET A 25 2.83 -10.28 -17.41
CA MET A 25 4.12 -9.77 -16.97
C MET A 25 4.07 -8.23 -16.91
N THR A 26 4.79 -7.67 -15.94
CA THR A 26 5.09 -6.23 -15.85
C THR A 26 6.60 -6.07 -15.75
N LEU A 27 7.20 -5.28 -16.64
CA LEU A 27 8.62 -4.95 -16.61
C LEU A 27 8.81 -3.55 -16.02
N ILE A 28 9.52 -3.46 -14.89
CA ILE A 28 9.81 -2.19 -14.20
C ILE A 28 11.27 -1.83 -14.45
N ILE A 29 11.51 -0.75 -15.19
CA ILE A 29 12.85 -0.25 -15.53
C ILE A 29 13.03 1.14 -14.92
N GLY A 30 14.25 1.43 -14.49
CA GLY A 30 14.63 2.76 -14.01
C GLY A 30 15.97 2.70 -13.28
N ASP A 31 16.51 3.84 -12.92
CA ASP A 31 17.79 3.91 -12.21
C ASP A 31 17.68 3.42 -10.76
N ASN A 32 18.83 3.22 -10.13
CA ASN A 32 18.90 2.94 -8.70
C ASN A 32 18.22 4.06 -7.89
N ALA A 33 17.64 3.69 -6.75
CA ALA A 33 16.90 4.58 -5.86
C ALA A 33 15.68 5.30 -6.47
N LYS A 34 15.20 4.92 -7.66
CA LYS A 34 13.97 5.47 -8.27
C LYS A 34 12.67 4.81 -7.81
N GLY A 35 12.72 3.90 -6.83
CA GLY A 35 11.53 3.29 -6.25
C GLY A 35 11.10 1.95 -6.84
N LYS A 36 11.94 1.29 -7.65
CA LYS A 36 11.64 -0.07 -8.17
C LYS A 36 11.33 -1.07 -7.04
N THR A 37 12.20 -1.15 -6.03
CA THR A 37 11.96 -1.98 -4.83
C THR A 37 10.76 -1.49 -4.02
N THR A 38 10.54 -0.17 -3.96
CA THR A 38 9.37 0.42 -3.30
C THR A 38 8.04 -0.09 -3.90
N ILE A 39 7.97 -0.30 -5.22
CA ILE A 39 6.78 -0.87 -5.86
C ILE A 39 6.54 -2.32 -5.38
N LEU A 40 7.60 -3.13 -5.28
CA LEU A 40 7.51 -4.50 -4.76
C LEU A 40 7.08 -4.53 -3.28
N ASP A 41 7.62 -3.61 -2.47
CA ASP A 41 7.23 -3.49 -1.06
C ASP A 41 5.77 -3.06 -0.90
N ALA A 42 5.29 -2.14 -1.75
CA ALA A 42 3.89 -1.76 -1.77
C ALA A 42 2.99 -2.93 -2.17
N LEU A 43 3.39 -3.75 -3.15
CA LEU A 43 2.65 -4.96 -3.49
C LEU A 43 2.57 -5.92 -2.29
N SER A 44 3.65 -6.09 -1.53
CA SER A 44 3.65 -6.90 -0.30
C SER A 44 2.67 -6.37 0.75
N VAL A 45 2.61 -5.05 0.96
CA VAL A 45 1.61 -4.39 1.83
C VAL A 45 0.18 -4.66 1.32
N ALA A 46 -0.05 -4.50 0.02
CA ALA A 46 -1.35 -4.73 -0.60
C ALA A 46 -1.80 -6.20 -0.44
N MET A 47 -0.89 -7.16 -0.66
CA MET A 47 -1.14 -8.60 -0.44
C MET A 47 -1.56 -8.89 0.99
N GLY A 48 -0.86 -8.31 1.98
CA GLY A 48 -1.23 -8.45 3.38
C GLY A 48 -2.64 -7.93 3.68
N GLY A 49 -3.06 -6.85 3.01
CA GLY A 49 -4.44 -6.35 3.06
C GLY A 49 -5.46 -7.32 2.50
N PHE A 50 -5.19 -7.85 1.31
CA PHE A 50 -6.07 -8.84 0.67
C PHE A 50 -6.30 -10.06 1.57
N LEU A 51 -5.23 -10.65 2.13
CA LEU A 51 -5.32 -11.85 2.96
C LEU A 51 -6.16 -11.65 4.24
N LEU A 52 -6.20 -10.45 4.80
CA LEU A 52 -7.08 -10.12 5.94
C LEU A 52 -8.57 -10.19 5.57
N GLY A 53 -8.89 -9.98 4.29
CA GLY A 53 -10.24 -10.05 3.77
C GLY A 53 -10.71 -11.45 3.39
N VAL A 54 -9.79 -12.40 3.19
CA VAL A 54 -10.11 -13.77 2.75
C VAL A 54 -10.68 -14.58 3.93
N PRO A 55 -11.97 -15.00 3.87
CA PRO A 55 -12.57 -15.81 4.92
C PRO A 55 -11.88 -17.18 5.03
N ASN A 56 -11.87 -17.75 6.23
CA ASN A 56 -11.29 -19.07 6.54
C ASN A 56 -9.80 -19.24 6.16
N SER A 57 -9.09 -18.13 5.93
CA SER A 57 -7.64 -18.13 5.83
C SER A 57 -7.02 -17.99 7.21
N TYR A 58 -5.84 -18.56 7.45
CA TYR A 58 -5.12 -18.40 8.72
C TYR A 58 -5.03 -16.92 9.14
N VAL A 59 -4.76 -16.02 8.18
CA VAL A 59 -4.66 -14.58 8.42
C VAL A 59 -6.03 -13.95 8.70
N GLY A 60 -7.08 -14.36 7.98
CA GLY A 60 -8.44 -13.89 8.19
C GLY A 60 -9.06 -14.35 9.52
N GLU A 61 -8.71 -15.56 9.98
CA GLU A 61 -9.17 -16.13 11.24
C GLU A 61 -8.39 -15.62 12.44
N THR A 62 -7.06 -15.75 12.42
CA THR A 62 -6.21 -15.38 13.56
C THR A 62 -6.09 -13.87 13.70
N LYS A 63 -6.38 -13.11 12.63
CA LYS A 63 -6.08 -11.68 12.49
C LYS A 63 -4.61 -11.35 12.74
N LYS A 64 -3.73 -12.36 12.80
CA LYS A 64 -2.29 -12.19 12.79
C LYS A 64 -1.93 -11.88 11.34
N ALA A 65 -1.90 -10.57 11.05
CA ALA A 65 -1.56 -10.07 9.73
C ALA A 65 -0.21 -10.68 9.32
N PHE A 66 -0.14 -11.11 8.06
CA PHE A 66 1.15 -11.22 7.38
C PHE A 66 1.96 -9.93 7.67
N ASP A 67 3.20 -10.08 8.11
CA ASP A 67 3.92 -9.09 8.94
C ASP A 67 4.17 -7.73 8.25
N ARG A 68 3.84 -7.60 6.96
CA ARG A 68 4.03 -6.39 6.20
C ARG A 68 2.86 -5.39 6.32
N ASN A 69 2.72 -4.81 7.50
CA ASN A 69 1.88 -3.62 7.74
C ASN A 69 2.57 -2.33 7.27
N LEU A 70 1.87 -1.20 7.17
CA LEU A 70 2.50 0.11 6.95
C LEU A 70 3.19 0.58 8.23
N HIS A 71 4.44 1.01 8.10
CA HIS A 71 5.26 1.52 9.21
C HIS A 71 5.67 2.96 8.97
N ALA A 72 6.10 3.67 10.04
CA ALA A 72 6.63 5.03 9.93
C ALA A 72 7.73 5.16 8.86
N GLY A 73 8.61 4.17 8.73
CA GLY A 73 9.68 4.15 7.71
C GLY A 73 9.19 4.11 6.26
N ASP A 74 7.91 3.75 6.03
CA ASP A 74 7.30 3.79 4.71
C ASP A 74 6.62 5.11 4.39
N VAL A 75 6.43 5.97 5.39
CA VAL A 75 5.77 7.24 5.20
C VAL A 75 6.74 8.23 4.58
N GLN A 76 6.32 8.85 3.47
CA GLN A 76 7.10 9.89 2.82
C GLN A 76 7.41 11.02 3.81
N ARG A 77 8.64 11.52 3.75
CA ARG A 77 9.08 12.66 4.54
C ARG A 77 9.12 13.93 3.70
N TYR A 78 8.91 15.08 4.34
CA TYR A 78 9.06 16.40 3.72
C TYR A 78 9.84 17.34 4.63
N PHE A 79 10.48 18.34 4.03
CA PHE A 79 11.19 19.38 4.77
C PHE A 79 10.23 20.48 5.20
N LEU A 80 10.23 20.79 6.49
CA LEU A 80 9.56 21.95 7.05
C LEU A 80 10.62 23.02 7.32
N ARG A 81 10.54 24.14 6.61
CA ARG A 81 11.46 25.27 6.79
C ARG A 81 10.79 26.33 7.65
N ASN A 82 11.27 26.48 8.88
CA ASN A 82 11.00 27.64 9.71
C ASN A 82 12.15 28.64 9.58
N ARG A 83 11.95 29.89 10.03
CA ARG A 83 12.90 31.01 9.85
C ARG A 83 14.35 30.69 10.23
N GLU A 84 14.57 29.76 11.17
CA GLU A 84 15.89 29.41 11.70
C GLU A 84 16.28 27.92 11.59
N LYS A 85 15.33 27.03 11.25
CA LYS A 85 15.57 25.57 11.26
C LYS A 85 14.87 24.87 10.11
N ILE A 86 15.54 23.88 9.53
CA ILE A 86 14.97 22.90 8.61
C ILE A 86 14.78 21.61 9.40
N THR A 87 13.54 21.18 9.57
CA THR A 87 13.20 19.87 10.15
C THR A 87 12.62 18.96 9.07
N THR A 88 12.62 17.65 9.34
CA THR A 88 12.01 16.65 8.47
C THR A 88 10.80 16.06 9.17
N GLU A 89 9.64 16.13 8.53
CA GLU A 89 8.37 15.66 9.06
C GLU A 89 7.80 14.54 8.20
N PHE A 90 6.98 13.68 8.80
CA PHE A 90 6.24 12.64 8.08
C PHE A 90 4.96 13.22 7.48
N ARG A 91 4.63 12.80 6.25
CA ARG A 91 3.30 13.05 5.67
C ARG A 91 2.23 12.28 6.43
N GLU A 92 1.00 12.79 6.44
CA GLU A 92 -0.16 12.07 6.93
C GLU A 92 -0.84 11.26 5.81
N ASN A 93 -1.68 10.31 6.18
CA ASN A 93 -2.50 9.52 5.24
C ASN A 93 -1.67 8.78 4.17
N CYS A 94 -0.66 8.03 4.62
CA CYS A 94 0.07 7.11 3.75
C CYS A 94 -0.84 5.95 3.37
N SER A 95 -1.04 5.69 2.07
CA SER A 95 -1.89 4.61 1.61
C SER A 95 -1.25 3.77 0.51
N VAL A 96 -1.62 2.49 0.53
CA VAL A 96 -1.37 1.52 -0.53
C VAL A 96 -2.70 0.90 -0.90
N GLU A 97 -3.11 1.07 -2.15
CA GLU A 97 -4.39 0.62 -2.67
C GLU A 97 -4.16 -0.31 -3.87
N ALA A 98 -4.98 -1.35 -3.97
CA ALA A 98 -4.91 -2.28 -5.07
C ALA A 98 -6.29 -2.66 -5.57
N TYR A 99 -6.35 -2.96 -6.87
CA TYR A 99 -7.59 -3.25 -7.59
C TYR A 99 -7.46 -4.54 -8.38
N ARG A 100 -8.58 -5.26 -8.51
CA ARG A 100 -8.70 -6.45 -9.34
C ARG A 100 -10.09 -6.55 -9.97
N THR A 101 -10.16 -6.64 -11.29
CA THR A 101 -11.37 -6.99 -12.02
C THR A 101 -11.54 -8.51 -12.05
N VAL A 102 -12.64 -9.00 -11.47
CA VAL A 102 -12.95 -10.45 -11.38
C VAL A 102 -13.90 -10.88 -12.49
N ALA A 103 -14.90 -10.05 -12.79
CA ALA A 103 -15.88 -10.26 -13.86
C ALA A 103 -16.23 -8.91 -14.52
N LYS A 104 -16.96 -8.92 -15.66
CA LYS A 104 -17.27 -7.73 -16.47
C LYS A 104 -17.80 -6.51 -15.68
N HIS A 105 -18.40 -6.72 -14.50
CA HIS A 105 -18.92 -5.64 -13.65
C HIS A 105 -18.51 -5.76 -12.17
N THR A 106 -17.55 -6.63 -11.85
CA THR A 106 -17.13 -6.86 -10.46
C THR A 106 -15.66 -6.51 -10.32
N SER A 107 -15.40 -5.39 -9.64
CA SER A 107 -14.06 -4.95 -9.25
C SER A 107 -13.89 -5.06 -7.74
N LEU A 108 -12.84 -5.75 -7.33
CA LEU A 108 -12.34 -5.75 -5.97
C LEU A 108 -11.41 -4.55 -5.78
N HIS A 109 -11.58 -3.85 -4.67
CA HIS A 109 -10.72 -2.78 -4.22
C HIS A 109 -10.43 -2.99 -2.74
N TRP A 110 -9.16 -2.90 -2.38
CA TRP A 110 -8.76 -2.91 -0.98
C TRP A 110 -7.64 -1.90 -0.74
N ARG A 111 -7.60 -1.40 0.49
CA ARG A 111 -6.70 -0.33 0.91
C ARG A 111 -6.12 -0.56 2.28
N ARG A 112 -4.81 -0.34 2.39
CA ARG A 112 -4.07 -0.16 3.65
C ARG A 112 -3.80 1.32 3.84
N LEU A 113 -4.11 1.83 5.04
CA LEU A 113 -3.96 3.25 5.36
C LEU A 113 -3.25 3.43 6.69
N LEU A 114 -2.26 4.30 6.74
CA LEU A 114 -1.63 4.77 7.96
C LEU A 114 -1.89 6.29 8.07
N LYS A 115 -2.79 6.69 8.97
CA LYS A 115 -3.21 8.09 9.12
C LYS A 115 -2.05 8.97 9.60
N LYS A 116 -1.28 8.48 10.56
CA LYS A 116 -0.09 9.13 11.15
C LYS A 116 1.03 8.12 11.27
N ALA A 117 2.29 8.54 11.12
CA ALA A 117 3.44 7.64 11.09
C ALA A 117 3.60 6.77 12.36
N GLU A 118 3.29 7.32 13.53
CA GLU A 118 3.30 6.65 14.85
C GLU A 118 2.09 5.72 15.07
N GLY A 119 1.13 5.70 14.15
CA GLY A 119 -0.14 4.99 14.30
C GLY A 119 -0.07 3.52 13.91
N HIS A 120 -1.23 2.86 13.98
CA HIS A 120 -1.42 1.52 13.43
C HIS A 120 -2.03 1.58 12.02
N THR A 121 -1.69 0.58 11.21
CA THR A 121 -2.33 0.44 9.89
C THR A 121 -3.82 0.16 10.05
N ASN A 122 -4.66 0.99 9.43
CA ASN A 122 -6.09 0.78 9.29
C ASN A 122 -6.36 -0.25 8.18
N ASN A 123 -7.21 -1.23 8.50
CA ASN A 123 -7.56 -2.37 7.65
C ASN A 123 -9.06 -2.41 7.31
N ASP A 124 -9.83 -1.36 7.61
CA ASP A 124 -11.30 -1.38 7.48
C ASP A 124 -11.75 -1.61 6.04
N HIS A 125 -10.97 -1.11 5.08
CA HIS A 125 -11.22 -1.27 3.64
C HIS A 125 -10.71 -2.60 3.06
N CYS A 126 -10.14 -3.47 3.88
CA CYS A 126 -9.72 -4.81 3.47
C CYS A 126 -10.79 -5.88 3.74
N ARG A 127 -11.85 -5.55 4.47
CA ARG A 127 -12.83 -6.52 5.03
C ARG A 127 -14.00 -6.87 4.11
N LYS A 128 -14.11 -6.24 2.94
CA LYS A 128 -15.24 -6.41 1.99
C LYS A 128 -15.05 -7.56 0.98
N LEU A 129 -14.10 -8.46 1.24
CA LEU A 129 -13.87 -9.67 0.44
C LEU A 129 -14.59 -10.91 1.00
N LYS A 130 -15.40 -10.71 2.05
CA LYS A 130 -16.35 -11.71 2.53
C LYS A 130 -17.59 -11.63 1.65
N ASP A 131 -18.06 -12.79 1.22
CA ASP A 131 -19.22 -13.01 0.34
C ASP A 131 -20.40 -12.06 0.62
#